data_AF-A0A401WUC8-F1
#
_entry.id   AF-A0A401WUC8-F1
#
_cell.length_a   1.000
_cell.length_b   1.000
_cell.length_c   1.000
_cell.angle_alpha   90.00
_cell.angle_beta   90.00
_cell.angle_gamma   90.00
#
_symmetry.space_group_name_H-M   'P 1'
#
loop_
_entity.id
_entity.type
_entity.pdbx_description
1 polymer ?
#
loop_
_entity_poly.entity_id
_entity_poly.type
_entity_poly.pdbx_seq_one_letter_code
_entity_poly.pdbx_strand_id
1 'polypeptide(L)'
;MATQEILKENVKGAPMVLQNIIFPALQSVIPEELYFRALNEKVELFRAAPETLSFHAGGRAAFDTYFNGITVERWRELCAIENLNLTLEGNGKFIVRFGLHQLALPHRWLFEQTVELQEGTPVSLDLPFWAGLGWNVACFICG
;
A
#
# COMPACT_ATOMS: atom_id res chain seq x y z
N MET A 1 38.35 9.68 25.66
CA MET A 1 37.01 10.27 25.83
C MET A 1 36.64 11.04 24.55
N ALA A 2 36.64 10.35 23.40
CA ALA A 2 36.44 10.95 22.07
C ALA A 2 36.06 9.88 21.02
N THR A 3 35.28 8.87 21.40
CA THR A 3 34.93 7.74 20.52
C THR A 3 33.42 7.53 20.41
N GLN A 4 32.61 8.29 21.17
CA GLN A 4 31.15 8.18 21.15
C GLN A 4 30.44 9.23 20.30
N GLU A 5 31.16 10.21 19.73
CA GLU A 5 30.56 11.27 18.91
C GLU A 5 30.56 10.96 17.40
N ILE A 6 31.25 9.90 16.94
CA ILE A 6 31.37 9.56 15.51
C ILE A 6 30.24 8.62 15.02
N LEU A 7 29.44 8.04 15.92
CA LEU A 7 28.35 7.11 15.55
C LEU A 7 26.96 7.77 15.42
N LYS A 8 26.87 9.11 15.43
CA LYS A 8 25.59 9.82 15.25
C LYS A 8 25.28 10.22 13.80
N GLU A 9 26.16 9.92 12.86
CA GLU A 9 25.90 10.04 11.43
C GLU A 9 25.93 8.66 10.78
N ASN A 10 24.90 8.34 10.00
CA ASN A 10 24.67 7.10 9.24
C ASN A 10 24.12 5.89 10.00
N VAL A 11 22.83 5.97 10.36
CA VAL A 11 21.86 4.98 9.87
C VAL A 11 20.56 5.73 9.53
N LYS A 12 20.43 6.27 8.30
CA LYS A 12 19.10 6.37 7.70
C LYS A 12 18.62 4.92 7.60
N GLY A 13 17.72 4.52 8.50
CA GLY A 13 17.23 3.15 8.64
C GLY A 13 16.97 2.53 7.28
N ALA A 14 17.53 1.34 7.04
CA ALA A 14 17.17 0.57 5.86
C ALA A 14 15.63 0.48 5.78
N PRO A 15 15.03 0.62 4.57
CA PRO A 15 13.58 0.57 4.44
C PRO A 15 13.08 -0.76 5.01
N MET A 16 12.26 -0.66 6.05
CA MET A 16 11.65 -1.82 6.70
C MET A 16 10.31 -2.09 6.04
N VAL A 17 10.11 -3.32 5.57
CA VAL A 17 8.82 -3.74 5.03
C VAL A 17 7.85 -3.91 6.19
N LEU A 18 6.83 -3.04 6.24
CA LEU A 18 5.77 -3.11 7.24
C LEU A 18 4.82 -4.27 6.96
N GLN A 19 4.36 -4.34 5.71
CA GLN A 19 3.39 -5.32 5.24
C GLN A 19 3.52 -5.43 3.72
N ASN A 20 3.56 -6.68 3.22
CA ASN A 20 3.42 -6.95 1.79
C ASN A 20 1.94 -6.98 1.41
N ILE A 21 1.62 -6.61 0.17
CA ILE A 21 0.30 -6.86 -0.40
C ILE A 21 0.16 -8.38 -0.58
N ILE A 22 -0.87 -8.96 0.02
CA ILE A 22 -1.15 -10.39 0.03
C ILE A 22 -2.12 -10.70 -1.10
N PHE A 23 -1.82 -11.75 -1.87
CA PHE A 23 -2.65 -12.25 -2.95
C PHE A 23 -3.18 -13.67 -2.66
N PRO A 24 -4.30 -14.08 -3.27
CA PRO A 24 -4.82 -15.42 -3.12
C PRO A 24 -3.86 -16.46 -3.73
N ALA A 25 -3.63 -17.55 -3.00
CA ALA A 25 -2.97 -18.72 -3.57
C ALA A 25 -3.89 -19.43 -4.57
N LEU A 26 -3.33 -20.05 -5.62
CA LEU A 26 -4.09 -20.71 -6.70
C LEU A 26 -5.13 -21.75 -6.23
N GLN A 27 -4.94 -22.33 -5.05
CA GLN A 27 -5.82 -23.37 -4.47
C GLN A 27 -6.57 -22.87 -3.22
N SER A 28 -6.63 -21.55 -3.01
CA SER A 28 -7.30 -20.98 -1.86
C SER A 28 -8.81 -21.17 -1.96
N VAL A 29 -9.44 -21.60 -0.86
CA VAL A 29 -10.91 -21.61 -0.71
C VAL A 29 -11.41 -20.25 -0.16
N ILE A 30 -10.48 -19.34 0.17
CA ILE A 30 -10.80 -18.02 0.71
C ILE A 30 -11.21 -17.11 -0.45
N PRO A 31 -12.35 -16.39 -0.35
CA PRO A 31 -12.81 -15.48 -1.39
C PRO A 31 -11.77 -14.41 -1.76
N GLU A 32 -11.59 -14.17 -3.07
CA GLU A 32 -10.62 -13.19 -3.60
C GLU A 32 -10.86 -11.77 -3.07
N GLU A 33 -12.13 -11.40 -2.83
CA GLU A 33 -12.57 -10.10 -2.29
C GLU A 33 -11.97 -9.75 -0.93
N LEU A 34 -11.47 -10.75 -0.18
CA LEU A 34 -10.77 -10.54 1.10
C LEU A 34 -9.32 -10.11 0.90
N TYR A 35 -8.74 -10.35 -0.29
CA TYR A 35 -7.41 -9.92 -0.69
C TYR A 35 -7.47 -8.62 -1.49
N PHE A 36 -8.25 -8.57 -2.57
CA PHE A 36 -8.44 -7.37 -3.37
C PHE A 36 -9.85 -7.38 -3.97
N ARG A 37 -10.40 -6.21 -4.26
CA ARG A 37 -11.68 -6.07 -4.96
C ARG A 37 -11.45 -5.55 -6.36
N ALA A 38 -11.75 -6.36 -7.36
CA ALA A 38 -11.90 -5.88 -8.73
C ALA A 38 -13.17 -5.02 -8.79
N LEU A 39 -13.03 -3.74 -9.12
CA LEU A 39 -14.15 -2.80 -9.21
C LEU A 39 -14.85 -2.85 -10.59
N ASN A 40 -14.29 -3.60 -11.52
CA ASN A 40 -14.83 -3.90 -12.84
C ASN A 40 -14.22 -5.19 -13.40
N GLU A 41 -14.81 -5.71 -14.47
CA GLU A 41 -14.37 -6.91 -15.21
C GLU A 41 -13.05 -6.74 -15.99
N LYS A 42 -12.31 -5.65 -15.75
CA LYS A 42 -11.05 -5.33 -16.44
C LYS A 42 -9.81 -5.57 -15.57
N VAL A 43 -9.98 -6.24 -14.44
CA VAL A 43 -8.90 -6.65 -13.54
C VAL A 43 -9.06 -8.12 -13.22
N GLU A 44 -7.98 -8.87 -13.31
CA GLU A 44 -7.95 -10.29 -12.96
C GLU A 44 -6.63 -10.69 -12.32
N LEU A 45 -6.65 -11.78 -11.55
CA LEU A 45 -5.42 -12.39 -11.04
C LEU A 45 -4.61 -12.98 -12.19
N PHE A 46 -3.32 -12.66 -12.25
CA PHE A 46 -2.46 -13.23 -13.28
C PHE A 46 -2.15 -14.70 -12.94
N ARG A 47 -2.79 -15.63 -13.65
CA ARG A 47 -2.72 -17.06 -13.34
C ARG A 47 -1.31 -17.65 -13.36
N ALA A 48 -0.40 -17.08 -14.15
CA ALA A 48 0.99 -17.55 -14.24
C ALA A 48 1.87 -17.04 -13.10
N ALA A 49 1.51 -15.93 -12.46
CA ALA A 49 2.18 -15.40 -11.26
C ALA A 49 1.09 -14.87 -10.29
N PRO A 50 0.60 -15.70 -9.34
CA PRO A 50 -0.55 -15.38 -8.50
C PRO A 50 -0.29 -14.24 -7.50
N GLU A 51 0.89 -13.63 -7.52
CA GLU A 51 1.25 -12.40 -6.79
C GLU A 51 1.14 -11.13 -7.66
N THR A 52 0.54 -11.25 -8.83
CA THR A 52 0.39 -10.15 -9.81
C THR A 52 -1.06 -10.03 -10.26
N LEU A 53 -1.51 -8.80 -10.46
CA LEU A 53 -2.79 -8.52 -11.11
C LEU A 53 -2.55 -8.06 -12.56
N SER A 54 -3.39 -8.53 -13.46
CA SER A 54 -3.49 -8.04 -14.83
C SER A 54 -4.57 -6.97 -14.91
N PHE A 55 -4.22 -5.82 -15.48
CA PHE A 55 -5.15 -4.71 -15.70
C PHE A 55 -5.30 -4.43 -17.19
N HIS A 56 -6.54 -4.46 -17.68
CA HIS A 56 -6.87 -3.86 -18.97
C HIS A 56 -7.06 -2.35 -18.82
N ALA A 57 -7.02 -1.60 -19.94
CA ALA A 57 -7.18 -0.15 -19.91
C ALA A 57 -8.50 0.29 -19.23
N GLY A 58 -8.35 1.07 -18.15
CA GLY A 58 -9.46 1.50 -17.28
C GLY A 58 -9.89 0.46 -16.24
N GLY A 59 -9.13 -0.62 -16.06
CA GLY A 59 -9.25 -1.54 -14.94
C GLY A 59 -9.02 -0.85 -13.62
N ARG A 60 -9.77 -1.25 -12.59
CA ARG A 60 -9.74 -0.64 -11.27
C ARG A 60 -9.81 -1.72 -10.19
N ALA A 61 -8.90 -1.64 -9.22
CA ALA A 61 -8.82 -2.53 -8.08
C ALA A 61 -8.72 -1.75 -6.77
N ALA A 62 -9.24 -2.33 -5.70
CA ALA A 62 -9.12 -1.76 -4.37
C ALA A 62 -8.52 -2.78 -3.41
N PHE A 63 -7.55 -2.34 -2.61
CA PHE A 63 -6.83 -3.15 -1.62
C PHE A 63 -7.30 -2.85 -0.20
N ASP A 64 -8.46 -2.22 -0.07
CA ASP A 64 -9.17 -1.93 1.17
C ASP A 64 -9.95 -3.12 1.70
N THR A 65 -9.25 -4.23 1.82
CA THR A 65 -9.77 -5.55 2.14
C THR A 65 -9.27 -6.03 3.50
N TYR A 66 -9.76 -7.20 3.93
CA TYR A 66 -9.38 -7.78 5.21
C TYR A 66 -7.88 -8.01 5.34
N PHE A 67 -7.21 -8.51 4.28
CA PHE A 67 -5.77 -8.79 4.32
C PHE A 67 -4.90 -7.58 4.01
N ASN A 68 -5.35 -6.67 3.14
CA ASN A 68 -4.50 -5.59 2.61
C ASN A 68 -4.83 -4.19 3.15
N GLY A 69 -5.93 -4.04 3.89
CA GLY A 69 -6.24 -2.78 4.58
C GLY A 69 -5.24 -2.48 5.69
N ILE A 70 -4.75 -1.25 5.75
CA ILE A 70 -3.81 -0.81 6.79
C ILE A 70 -4.57 -0.07 7.88
N THR A 71 -4.48 -0.57 9.12
CA THR A 71 -5.01 0.11 10.31
C THR A 71 -3.98 1.13 10.81
N VAL A 72 -4.30 2.42 10.68
CA VAL A 72 -3.40 3.53 11.03
C VAL A 72 -3.16 3.58 12.53
N GLU A 73 -4.20 3.32 13.34
CA GLU A 73 -4.12 3.28 14.82
C GLU A 73 -2.96 2.40 15.28
N ARG A 74 -2.94 1.12 14.85
CA ARG A 74 -1.94 0.16 15.32
C ARG A 74 -0.52 0.57 14.98
N TRP A 75 -0.28 1.03 13.75
CA TRP A 75 1.08 1.31 13.29
C TRP A 75 1.63 2.66 13.75
N ARG A 76 0.76 3.67 13.86
CA ARG A 76 1.20 4.98 14.32
C ARG A 76 1.20 5.08 15.84
N GLU A 77 0.16 4.61 16.52
CA GLU A 77 0.00 4.80 17.97
C GLU A 77 0.91 3.87 18.75
N LEU A 78 1.09 2.62 18.30
CA LEU A 78 1.88 1.63 19.03
C LEU A 78 3.34 1.54 18.55
N CYS A 79 3.63 1.90 17.29
CA CYS A 79 4.95 1.71 16.70
C CYS A 79 5.69 3.01 16.32
N ALA A 80 5.08 4.19 16.56
CA ALA A 80 5.69 5.50 16.29
C ALA A 80 6.28 5.64 14.87
N ILE A 81 5.64 5.03 13.87
CA ILE A 81 6.07 5.12 12.48
C ILE A 81 5.73 6.52 11.96
N GLU A 82 6.75 7.33 11.69
CA GLU A 82 6.59 8.72 11.23
C GLU A 82 6.50 8.85 9.71
N ASN A 83 7.06 7.88 8.97
CA ASN A 83 7.09 7.87 7.51
C ASN A 83 6.63 6.50 6.99
N LEU A 84 5.78 6.53 5.97
CA LEU A 84 5.31 5.33 5.28
C LEU A 84 5.42 5.56 3.77
N ASN A 85 5.86 4.54 3.06
CA ASN A 85 5.86 4.50 1.60
C ASN A 85 5.11 3.27 1.10
N LEU A 86 4.58 3.37 -0.11
CA LEU A 86 4.07 2.25 -0.88
C LEU A 86 5.04 1.97 -2.02
N THR A 87 5.59 0.76 -2.06
CA THR A 87 6.42 0.32 -3.17
C THR A 87 5.62 -0.59 -4.09
N LEU A 88 5.60 -0.27 -5.38
CA LEU A 88 4.93 -1.03 -6.43
C LEU A 88 5.92 -1.46 -7.49
N GLU A 89 5.75 -2.67 -8.01
CA GLU A 89 6.51 -3.18 -9.15
C GLU A 89 5.53 -3.70 -10.21
N GLY A 90 5.86 -3.51 -11.48
CA GLY A 90 5.02 -3.95 -12.58
C GLY A 90 5.31 -3.20 -13.87
N ASN A 91 4.34 -3.19 -14.78
CA ASN A 91 4.44 -2.51 -16.06
C ASN A 91 3.15 -1.74 -16.36
N GLY A 92 3.28 -0.51 -16.86
CA GLY A 92 2.16 0.31 -17.33
C GLY A 92 1.94 1.57 -16.50
N LYS A 93 0.85 2.30 -16.80
CA LYS A 93 0.56 3.60 -16.18
C LYS A 93 -0.72 3.52 -15.34
N PHE A 94 -0.61 3.92 -14.08
CA PHE A 94 -1.67 3.78 -13.09
C PHE A 94 -1.92 5.10 -12.36
N ILE A 95 -3.14 5.26 -11.83
CA ILE A 95 -3.47 6.31 -10.87
C ILE A 95 -3.62 5.64 -9.52
N VAL A 96 -2.69 5.88 -8.61
CA VAL A 96 -2.73 5.33 -7.26
C VAL A 96 -3.40 6.36 -6.34
N ARG A 97 -4.45 5.95 -5.64
CA ARG A 97 -5.20 6.78 -4.70
C ARG A 97 -5.13 6.21 -3.31
N PHE A 98 -4.97 7.09 -2.34
CA PHE A 98 -5.03 6.72 -0.93
C PHE A 98 -6.34 7.22 -0.32
N GLY A 99 -7.15 6.27 0.12
CA GLY A 99 -8.44 6.52 0.75
C GLY A 99 -8.35 6.39 2.27
N LEU A 100 -9.31 6.98 2.96
CA LEU A 100 -9.42 6.90 4.40
C LEU A 100 -10.86 6.62 4.81
N HIS A 101 -11.04 5.58 5.60
CA HIS A 101 -12.30 5.26 6.25
C HIS A 101 -12.12 5.40 7.76
N GLN A 102 -13.09 6.08 8.37
CA GLN A 102 -13.18 6.26 9.80
C GLN A 102 -14.62 5.98 10.17
N LEU A 103 -14.83 5.31 11.31
CA LEU A 103 -16.16 4.99 11.77
C LEU A 103 -17.00 6.27 11.90
N ALA A 104 -18.24 6.23 11.43
CA ALA A 104 -19.18 7.35 11.44
C ALA A 104 -18.77 8.61 10.62
N LEU A 105 -17.70 8.54 9.83
CA LEU A 105 -17.30 9.61 8.93
C LEU A 105 -17.35 9.15 7.46
N PRO A 106 -17.59 10.07 6.51
CA PRO A 106 -17.53 9.74 5.10
C PRO A 106 -16.11 9.34 4.70
N HIS A 107 -16.02 8.43 3.73
CA HIS A 107 -14.77 8.09 3.08
C HIS A 107 -14.14 9.35 2.44
N ARG A 108 -12.84 9.56 2.63
CA ARG A 108 -12.09 10.68 2.03
C ARG A 108 -10.86 10.21 1.27
N TRP A 109 -10.60 10.84 0.12
CA TRP A 109 -9.33 10.69 -0.58
C TRP A 109 -8.30 11.63 0.03
N LEU A 110 -7.12 11.11 0.30
CA LEU A 110 -6.02 11.83 0.94
C LEU A 110 -4.93 12.23 -0.05
N PHE A 111 -4.70 11.38 -1.04
CA PHE A 111 -3.64 11.54 -2.01
C PHE A 111 -3.99 10.79 -3.29
N GLU A 112 -3.52 11.33 -4.41
CA GLU A 112 -3.62 10.72 -5.72
C GLU A 112 -2.32 11.02 -6.46
N GLN A 113 -1.73 10.00 -7.09
CA GLN A 113 -0.56 10.16 -7.91
C GLN A 113 -0.64 9.26 -9.14
N THR A 114 -0.31 9.82 -10.29
CA THR A 114 -0.06 9.02 -11.49
C THR A 114 1.33 8.44 -11.42
N VAL A 115 1.44 7.13 -11.65
CA VAL A 115 2.71 6.39 -11.62
C VAL A 115 2.88 5.63 -12.93
N GLU A 116 4.12 5.56 -13.38
CA GLU A 116 4.50 4.74 -14.51
C GLU A 116 5.45 3.65 -14.01
N LEU A 117 5.02 2.41 -14.13
CA LEU A 117 5.74 1.23 -13.68
C LEU A 117 6.52 0.64 -14.84
N GLN A 118 7.76 0.25 -14.56
CA GLN A 118 8.65 -0.42 -15.50
C GLN A 118 9.12 -1.72 -14.88
N GLU A 119 9.17 -2.77 -15.70
CA GLU A 119 9.53 -4.11 -15.25
C GLU A 119 10.94 -4.11 -14.63
N GLY A 120 11.08 -4.75 -13.46
CA GLY A 120 12.33 -4.79 -12.71
C GLY A 120 12.74 -3.47 -12.04
N THR A 121 11.92 -2.42 -12.09
CA THR A 121 12.18 -1.14 -11.42
C THR A 121 11.04 -0.80 -10.46
N PRO A 122 11.17 -1.12 -9.16
CA PRO A 122 10.18 -0.73 -8.16
C PRO A 122 10.05 0.79 -8.04
N VAL A 123 8.83 1.27 -7.94
CA VAL A 123 8.49 2.68 -7.70
C VAL A 123 8.01 2.81 -6.26
N SER A 124 8.68 3.64 -5.45
CA SER A 124 8.25 3.98 -4.11
C SER A 124 7.51 5.33 -4.10
N LEU A 125 6.30 5.33 -3.55
CA LEU A 125 5.45 6.49 -3.36
C LEU A 125 5.47 6.85 -1.88
N ASP A 126 5.93 8.05 -1.55
CA ASP A 126 5.82 8.58 -0.20
C ASP A 126 4.36 8.91 0.12
N LEU A 127 3.94 8.67 1.36
CA LEU A 127 2.60 9.03 1.85
C LEU A 127 2.71 10.31 2.70
N PRO A 128 2.73 11.52 2.10
CA PRO A 128 2.99 12.77 2.84
C PRO A 128 1.91 13.10 3.88
N PHE A 129 0.72 12.51 3.74
CA PHE A 129 -0.39 12.67 4.67
C PHE A 129 -0.21 11.84 5.95
N TRP A 130 0.69 10.85 5.98
CA TRP A 130 0.80 9.87 7.08
C TRP A 130 1.03 10.53 8.45
N ALA A 131 1.98 11.46 8.53
CA ALA A 131 2.26 12.23 9.74
C ALA A 131 1.09 13.11 10.19
N GLY A 132 0.20 13.49 9.27
CA GLY A 132 -0.95 14.36 9.51
C GLY A 132 -2.27 13.65 9.85
N LEU A 133 -2.31 12.30 9.83
CA LEU A 133 -3.54 11.57 10.15
C LEU A 133 -3.95 11.75 11.62
N GLY A 134 -5.25 11.91 11.89
CA GLY A 134 -5.76 11.99 13.27
C GLY A 134 -5.87 10.60 13.92
N TRP A 135 -6.40 10.55 15.14
CA TRP A 135 -6.73 9.31 15.84
C TRP A 135 -7.87 8.57 15.13
N ASN A 136 -7.88 7.24 15.21
CA ASN A 136 -8.90 6.31 14.70
C ASN A 136 -9.12 6.17 13.20
N VAL A 137 -8.21 5.50 12.49
CA VAL A 137 -8.20 5.58 11.02
C VAL A 137 -7.77 4.28 10.32
N ALA A 138 -8.44 3.90 9.22
CA ALA A 138 -7.96 2.89 8.26
C ALA A 138 -7.59 3.56 6.92
N CYS A 139 -6.38 3.30 6.42
CA CYS A 139 -5.86 3.82 5.16
C CYS A 139 -5.93 2.75 4.08
N PHE A 140 -6.31 3.18 2.88
CA PHE A 140 -6.66 2.32 1.76
C PHE A 140 -5.87 2.68 0.52
N ILE A 141 -5.53 1.69 -0.28
CA ILE A 141 -4.92 1.87 -1.59
C ILE A 141 -5.98 1.49 -2.63
N CYS A 142 -6.33 2.43 -3.50
CA CYS A 142 -7.25 2.24 -4.61
C CYS A 142 -6.51 2.60 -5.90
N GLY A 143 -6.36 1.64 -6.82
CA GLY A 143 -5.65 1.80 -8.10
C GLY A 143 -6.56 1.53 -9.28
#